data_AF-A0A8C0YTT1-F1
#
_entry.id   AF-A0A8C0YTT1-F1
#
_cell.length_a   1.000
_cell.length_b   1.000
_cell.length_c   1.000
_cell.angle_alpha   90.00
_cell.angle_beta   90.00
_cell.angle_gamma   90.00
#
_symmetry.space_group_name_H-M   'P 1'
#
loop_
_entity.id
_entity.type
_entity.pdbx_description
1 polymer ?
#
loop_
_entity_poly.entity_id
_entity_poly.type
_entity_poly.pdbx_seq_one_letter_code
_entity_poly.pdbx_strand_id
1 'polypeptide(L)'
;MSREENPASKPTPVQDMQGNGRWMSLHHRFVADSKDKEAKVVFIRDSLVQLMHQCEIWRELFSLHVLNFGIGNQGQGIPLPEATP
;
A
#
# COMPACT_ATOMS: atom_id res chain seq x y z
N MET A 1 20.33 -23.48 15.46
CA MET A 1 19.77 -22.12 15.61
C MET A 1 19.07 -21.77 14.32
N SER A 2 17.74 -21.89 14.27
CA SER A 2 16.94 -21.43 13.15
C SER A 2 17.11 -19.91 13.05
N ARG A 3 17.51 -19.40 11.89
CA ARG A 3 17.45 -17.96 11.63
C ARG A 3 15.98 -17.57 11.65
N GLU A 4 15.54 -16.86 12.67
CA GLU A 4 14.24 -16.18 12.62
C GLU A 4 14.24 -15.24 11.42
N GLU A 5 13.27 -15.43 10.53
CA GLU A 5 13.10 -14.59 9.35
C GLU A 5 12.65 -13.19 9.80
N ASN A 6 13.20 -12.15 9.16
CA ASN A 6 12.81 -10.77 9.47
C ASN A 6 11.32 -10.58 9.18
N PRO A 7 10.48 -10.27 10.18
CA PRO A 7 9.03 -10.14 10.00
C PRO A 7 8.68 -9.02 9.00
N ALA A 8 9.51 -7.98 8.88
CA ALA A 8 9.30 -6.91 7.90
C ALA A 8 9.52 -7.34 6.44
N SER A 9 10.15 -8.49 6.21
CA SER A 9 10.32 -9.08 4.88
C SER A 9 9.27 -10.13 4.52
N LYS A 10 8.40 -10.51 5.46
CA LYS A 10 7.31 -11.47 5.23
C LYS A 10 6.09 -10.76 4.64
N PRO A 11 5.71 -11.03 3.38
CA PRO A 11 4.57 -10.38 2.76
C PRO A 11 3.28 -10.81 3.46
N THR A 12 2.59 -9.85 4.08
CA THR A 12 1.36 -10.12 4.84
C THR A 12 0.33 -9.02 4.54
N PRO A 13 -0.91 -9.37 4.16
CA PRO A 13 -1.96 -8.37 3.97
C PRO A 13 -2.31 -7.71 5.30
N VAL A 14 -2.80 -6.47 5.24
CA VAL A 14 -3.23 -5.75 6.44
C VAL A 14 -4.54 -6.35 6.95
N GLN A 15 -4.55 -6.72 8.23
CA GLN A 15 -5.77 -7.18 8.91
C GLN A 15 -6.73 -6.02 9.12
N ASP A 16 -8.00 -6.21 8.75
CA ASP A 16 -9.03 -5.20 8.92
C ASP A 16 -9.57 -5.17 10.35
N MET A 17 -8.89 -4.40 11.21
CA MET A 17 -9.32 -4.19 12.60
C MET A 17 -10.58 -3.33 12.74
N GLN A 18 -10.96 -2.59 11.69
CA GLN A 18 -12.09 -1.64 11.72
C GLN A 18 -13.37 -2.22 11.10
N GLY A 19 -13.27 -3.37 10.41
CA GLY A 19 -14.39 -4.04 9.74
C GLY A 19 -14.94 -3.29 8.52
N ASN A 20 -14.18 -2.34 7.96
CA ASN A 20 -14.63 -1.49 6.86
C ASN A 20 -14.08 -1.90 5.48
N GLY A 21 -13.23 -2.92 5.42
CA GLY A 21 -12.70 -3.52 4.20
C GLY A 21 -11.88 -2.57 3.31
N ARG A 22 -11.47 -1.39 3.82
CA ARG A 22 -10.87 -0.32 2.99
C ARG A 22 -9.58 -0.75 2.33
N TRP A 23 -8.70 -1.43 3.06
CA TRP A 23 -7.41 -1.88 2.53
C TRP A 23 -7.60 -2.84 1.36
N MET A 24 -8.46 -3.86 1.52
CA MET A 24 -8.71 -4.85 0.47
C MET A 24 -9.44 -4.24 -0.73
N SER A 25 -10.35 -3.30 -0.49
CA SER A 25 -11.06 -2.57 -1.55
C SER A 25 -10.09 -1.75 -2.41
N LEU A 26 -9.12 -1.06 -1.78
CA LEU A 26 -8.06 -0.34 -2.48
C LEU A 26 -7.15 -1.29 -3.26
N HIS A 27 -6.74 -2.40 -2.64
CA HIS A 27 -5.93 -3.43 -3.31
C HIS A 27 -6.60 -3.95 -4.58
N HIS A 28 -7.89 -4.33 -4.51
CA HIS A 28 -8.63 -4.79 -5.69
C HIS A 28 -8.75 -3.72 -6.77
N ARG A 29 -8.95 -2.45 -6.39
CA ARG A 29 -8.96 -1.33 -7.35
C ARG A 29 -7.63 -1.22 -8.09
N PHE A 30 -6.51 -1.34 -7.37
CA PHE A 30 -5.18 -1.30 -8.00
C PHE A 30 -4.94 -2.46 -8.96
N VAL A 31 -5.40 -3.67 -8.60
CA VAL A 31 -5.35 -4.83 -9.50
C VAL A 31 -6.17 -4.58 -10.77
N ALA A 32 -7.37 -3.99 -10.65
CA ALA A 32 -8.19 -3.63 -11.80
C ALA A 32 -7.54 -2.53 -12.66
N ASP A 33 -7.03 -1.47 -12.02
CA ASP A 33 -6.31 -0.38 -12.71
C ASP A 33 -5.10 -0.91 -13.51
N SER A 34 -4.36 -1.90 -12.98
CA SER A 34 -3.25 -2.55 -13.69
C SER A 34 -3.70 -3.41 -14.87
N LYS A 35 -4.93 -3.92 -14.87
CA LYS A 35 -5.47 -4.70 -16.01
C LYS A 35 -5.91 -3.79 -17.14
N ASP A 36 -6.51 -2.65 -16.81
CA ASP A 36 -7.19 -1.80 -17.77
C ASP A 36 -6.29 -0.66 -18.32
N LYS A 37 -5.18 -0.32 -17.63
CA LYS A 37 -4.34 0.83 -18.00
C LYS A 37 -2.91 0.41 -18.35
N GLU A 38 -2.40 0.93 -19.47
CA GLU A 38 -1.00 0.78 -19.89
C GLU A 38 -0.09 1.83 -19.24
N ALA A 39 0.08 1.73 -17.92
CA ALA A 39 0.97 2.62 -17.19
C ALA A 39 2.44 2.31 -17.47
N LYS A 40 3.25 3.36 -17.65
CA LYS A 40 4.71 3.28 -17.82
C LYS A 40 5.45 3.33 -16.48
N VAL A 41 4.83 3.95 -15.48
CA VAL A 41 5.40 4.09 -14.14
C VAL A 41 4.34 3.77 -13.10
N VAL A 42 4.70 3.00 -12.07
CA VAL A 42 3.83 2.70 -10.93
C VAL A 42 4.52 3.13 -9.64
N PHE A 43 3.88 3.98 -8.86
CA PHE A 43 4.32 4.37 -7.52
C PHE A 43 3.57 3.54 -6.49
N ILE A 44 4.27 2.87 -5.57
CA ILE A 44 3.68 2.01 -4.53
C ILE A 44 4.40 2.33 -3.24
N ARG A 45 3.70 2.78 -2.18
CA ARG A 45 4.14 2.84 -0.75
C ARG A 45 2.96 3.29 0.14
N ASP A 46 3.28 4.03 1.19
CA ASP A 46 2.42 4.57 2.25
C ASP A 46 1.69 5.86 1.85
N SER A 47 1.19 6.56 2.87
CA SER A 47 0.49 7.84 2.76
C SER A 47 1.25 8.92 2.00
N LEU A 48 2.58 8.97 2.01
CA LEU A 48 3.33 9.99 1.29
C LEU A 48 3.15 9.83 -0.22
N VAL A 49 3.22 8.60 -0.72
CA VAL A 49 2.91 8.30 -2.13
C VAL A 49 1.44 8.58 -2.42
N GLN A 50 0.52 8.20 -1.52
CA GLN A 50 -0.91 8.49 -1.70
C GLN A 50 -1.19 10.00 -1.80
N LEU A 51 -0.59 10.80 -0.93
CA LEU A 51 -0.79 12.25 -0.86
C LEU A 51 -0.10 12.98 -2.01
N MET A 52 1.00 12.44 -2.55
CA MET A 52 1.66 12.99 -3.73
C MET A 52 0.70 13.09 -4.91
N HIS A 53 -0.24 12.15 -5.06
CA HIS A 53 -1.29 12.22 -6.09
C HIS A 53 -2.21 13.44 -5.95
N GLN A 54 -2.33 14.01 -4.74
CA GLN A 54 -3.20 15.16 -4.44
C GLN A 54 -2.50 16.50 -4.62
N CYS A 55 -1.17 16.52 -4.75
CA CYS A 55 -0.41 17.75 -5.00
C CYS A 55 -0.50 18.16 -6.47
N GLU A 56 -0.58 19.47 -6.74
CA GLU A 56 -0.66 20.03 -8.11
C GLU A 56 0.52 19.60 -8.99
N ILE A 57 1.69 19.42 -8.37
CA ILE A 57 2.92 18.91 -8.99
C ILE A 57 2.71 17.55 -9.68
N TRP A 58 1.81 16.70 -9.18
CA TRP A 58 1.53 15.41 -9.82
C TRP A 58 0.90 15.57 -11.20
N ARG A 59 -0.02 16.54 -11.34
CA ARG A 59 -0.63 16.85 -12.63
C ARG A 59 0.36 17.50 -13.59
N GLU A 60 1.33 18.25 -13.11
CA GLU A 60 2.32 18.87 -13.98
C GLU A 60 3.39 17.86 -14.48
N LEU A 61 3.79 16.90 -13.65
CA LEU A 61 4.92 16.01 -13.95
C LEU A 61 4.54 14.60 -14.41
N PHE A 62 3.37 14.08 -14.02
CA PHE A 62 3.05 12.65 -14.15
C PHE A 62 1.75 12.35 -14.92
N SER A 63 1.18 13.35 -15.59
CA SER A 63 -0.22 13.34 -16.05
C SER A 63 -0.66 12.31 -17.10
N LEU A 64 0.22 11.52 -17.73
CA LEU A 64 -0.23 10.72 -18.89
C LEU A 64 -0.05 9.20 -18.81
N HIS A 65 0.79 8.62 -17.95
CA HIS A 65 0.99 7.16 -17.94
C HIS A 65 1.44 6.61 -16.57
N VAL A 66 0.93 7.17 -15.48
CA VAL A 66 1.41 6.83 -14.13
C VAL A 66 0.27 6.32 -13.26
N LEU A 67 0.51 5.21 -12.56
CA LEU A 67 -0.38 4.69 -11.52
C LEU A 67 0.19 4.98 -10.14
N ASN A 68 -0.69 5.36 -9.21
CA ASN A 68 -0.35 5.59 -7.81
C ASN A 68 -1.11 4.61 -6.93
N PHE A 69 -0.39 3.64 -6.38
CA PHE A 69 -0.87 2.61 -5.48
C PHE A 69 -0.47 2.91 -4.02
N GLY A 70 -0.40 4.18 -3.66
CA GLY A 70 -0.21 4.60 -2.28
C GLY A 70 -1.40 4.21 -1.41
N ILE A 71 -1.13 3.53 -0.29
CA ILE A 71 -2.12 3.21 0.74
C ILE A 71 -1.65 3.82 2.04
N GLY A 72 -2.36 4.84 2.54
CA GLY A 72 -2.12 5.39 3.86
C GLY A 72 -2.31 4.32 4.94
N ASN A 73 -1.55 4.47 6.02
CA ASN A 73 -1.36 3.48 7.07
C ASN A 73 -2.63 3.27 7.92
N GLN A 74 -3.70 2.81 7.29
CA GLN A 74 -4.92 2.37 7.96
C GLN A 74 -4.73 0.87 8.22
N GLY A 75 -4.13 0.53 9.36
CA GLY A 75 -4.17 -0.84 9.89
C GLY A 75 -2.84 -1.56 10.11
N GLN A 76 -1.66 -0.92 10.01
CA GLN A 76 -0.48 -1.47 10.71
C GLN A 76 -0.61 -1.24 12.23
N GLY A 77 -1.59 -1.91 12.85
CA GLY A 77 -1.33 -2.48 14.15
C GLY A 77 -0.31 -3.56 13.90
N ILE A 78 0.98 -3.20 13.88
CA ILE A 78 2.03 -4.20 14.09
C ILE A 78 1.63 -4.86 15.40
N PRO A 79 1.31 -6.17 15.43
CA PRO A 79 1.24 -6.86 16.70
C PRO A 79 2.61 -6.63 17.30
N LEU A 80 2.69 -5.85 18.39
CA LEU A 80 3.87 -5.86 19.23
C LEU A 80 4.19 -7.34 19.43
N PRO A 81 5.43 -7.80 19.19
CA PRO A 81 5.76 -9.20 19.44
C PRO A 81 5.26 -9.48 20.85
N GLU A 82 4.36 -10.46 20.97
CA GLU A 82 3.79 -10.84 22.26
C GLU A 82 4.95 -10.87 23.25
N ALA A 83 4.83 -10.07 24.32
CA ALA A 83 5.72 -10.22 25.44
C ALA A 83 5.52 -11.65 25.94
N THR A 84 6.42 -12.54 25.54
CA THR A 84 6.45 -13.93 26.00
C THR A 84 6.47 -13.89 27.53
N PRO A 85 5.63 -14.68 28.23
CA PRO A 85 5.61 -14.71 29.68
C PRO A 85 6.96 -15.14 30.28
#